data_AF-A0A382YW60-F1
#
_entry.id   AF-A0A382YW60-F1
#
_cell.length_a   1.000
_cell.length_b   1.000
_cell.length_c   1.000
_cell.angle_alpha   90.00
_cell.angle_beta   90.00
_cell.angle_gamma   90.00
#
_symmetry.space_group_name_H-M   'P 1'
#
loop_
_entity.id
_entity.type
_entity.pdbx_description
1 polymer ?
#
loop_
_entity_poly.entity_id
_entity_poly.type
_entity_poly.pdbx_seq_one_letter_code
_entity_poly.pdbx_strand_id
1 'polypeptide(L)'
;MNKFFIRRWVGAFLIFIFVPIDAQVTGDLKVAFIRVSFPVQDYAGISGNGDFLYDSNPIGCGDYTIDPPPHDKKYFQSHLVAVNNYYRSISYGKFGLDLENSTVYPIDNQSAYKLQIPMNYYN
;
A
#
# COMPACT_ATOMS: atom_id res chain seq x y z
N MET A 1 42.70 -40.23 0.98
CA MET A 1 41.90 -39.21 0.26
C MET A 1 42.82 -38.14 -0.31
N ASN A 2 42.76 -37.90 -1.62
CA ASN A 2 43.70 -37.01 -2.32
C ASN A 2 43.45 -35.54 -1.93
N LYS A 3 44.40 -34.90 -1.23
CA LYS A 3 44.31 -33.51 -0.75
C LYS A 3 44.03 -32.50 -1.88
N PHE A 4 44.37 -32.86 -3.12
CA PHE A 4 44.09 -32.08 -4.32
C PHE A 4 42.59 -32.01 -4.66
N PHE A 5 41.85 -33.10 -4.41
CA PHE A 5 40.41 -33.15 -4.65
C PHE A 5 39.66 -32.28 -3.63
N ILE A 6 40.02 -32.37 -2.35
CA ILE A 6 39.40 -31.59 -1.26
C ILE A 6 39.57 -30.07 -1.48
N ARG A 7 40.75 -29.60 -1.93
CA ARG A 7 40.98 -28.18 -2.23
C ARG A 7 40.09 -27.62 -3.35
N ARG A 8 39.81 -28.42 -4.39
CA ARG A 8 38.96 -28.00 -5.52
C ARG A 8 37.50 -27.85 -5.10
N TRP A 9 37.02 -28.72 -4.22
CA TRP A 9 35.66 -28.64 -3.67
C TRP A 9 35.49 -27.50 -2.67
N VAL A 10 36.51 -27.20 -1.85
CA VAL A 10 36.50 -26.03 -0.95
C VAL A 10 36.40 -24.72 -1.74
N GLY A 11 37.14 -24.60 -2.86
CA GLY A 11 37.05 -23.44 -3.74
C GLY A 11 35.66 -23.27 -4.36
N ALA A 12 35.06 -24.35 -4.87
CA ALA A 12 33.70 -24.33 -5.42
C ALA A 12 32.63 -24.01 -4.35
N PHE A 13 32.79 -24.51 -3.13
CA PHE A 13 31.87 -24.25 -2.02
C PHE A 13 31.95 -22.79 -1.54
N LEU A 14 33.15 -22.20 -1.49
CA LEU A 14 33.32 -20.78 -1.18
C LEU A 14 32.69 -19.88 -2.24
N ILE A 15 32.76 -20.22 -3.53
CA ILE A 15 32.11 -19.45 -4.59
C ILE A 15 30.58 -19.45 -4.43
N PHE A 16 29.98 -20.58 -4.02
CA PHE A 16 28.54 -20.68 -3.78
C PHE A 16 28.05 -19.87 -2.57
N ILE A 17 28.87 -19.68 -1.54
CA ILE A 17 28.53 -18.88 -0.34
C ILE A 17 28.50 -17.37 -0.67
N PHE A 18 29.23 -16.94 -1.69
CA PHE A 18 29.30 -15.53 -2.11
C PHE A 18 28.35 -15.18 -3.26
N VAL A 19 27.45 -16.08 -3.69
CA VAL A 19 26.40 -15.70 -4.64
C VAL A 19 25.29 -15.02 -3.83
N PRO A 20 25.11 -13.68 -3.92
CA PRO A 20 23.94 -13.06 -3.32
C PRO A 20 22.71 -13.65 -4.00
N ILE A 21 21.86 -14.30 -3.22
CA ILE A 21 20.50 -14.63 -3.66
C ILE A 21 19.74 -13.31 -3.56
N ASP A 22 19.77 -12.52 -4.63
CA ASP A 22 19.03 -11.27 -4.73
C ASP A 22 17.53 -11.59 -4.83
N ALA A 23 16.87 -11.75 -3.69
CA ALA A 23 15.42 -11.68 -3.57
C ALA A 23 14.92 -10.22 -3.53
N GLN A 24 15.73 -9.27 -4.01
CA GLN A 24 15.43 -7.85 -3.86
C GLN A 24 14.32 -7.44 -4.84
N VAL A 25 13.16 -7.05 -4.28
CA VAL A 25 12.13 -6.35 -5.04
C VAL A 25 12.74 -5.01 -5.47
N THR A 26 12.96 -4.85 -6.77
CA THR A 26 13.54 -3.65 -7.37
C THR A 26 12.59 -3.10 -8.43
N GLY A 27 12.82 -1.84 -8.80
CA GLY A 27 12.00 -1.14 -9.78
C GLY A 27 10.69 -0.62 -9.18
N ASP A 28 9.75 -0.36 -10.08
CA ASP A 28 8.54 0.39 -9.78
C ASP A 28 7.32 -0.50 -9.95
N LEU A 29 6.56 -0.67 -8.86
CA LEU A 29 5.36 -1.49 -8.86
C LEU A 29 4.14 -0.66 -9.27
N LYS A 30 3.47 -1.11 -10.34
CA LYS A 30 2.14 -0.59 -10.71
C LYS A 30 1.09 -1.15 -9.75
N VAL A 31 0.29 -0.26 -9.15
CA VAL A 31 -0.77 -0.63 -8.20
C VAL A 31 -2.12 -0.03 -8.56
N ALA A 32 -3.19 -0.71 -8.17
CA ALA A 32 -4.56 -0.20 -8.24
C ALA A 32 -5.09 -0.01 -6.81
N PHE A 33 -5.49 1.21 -6.46
CA PHE A 33 -6.18 1.51 -5.21
C PHE A 33 -7.67 1.46 -5.46
N ILE A 34 -8.40 0.66 -4.70
CA ILE A 34 -9.85 0.46 -4.90
C ILE A 34 -10.58 1.03 -3.69
N ARG A 35 -11.39 2.07 -3.94
CA ARG A 35 -12.31 2.64 -2.96
C ARG A 35 -13.62 1.88 -2.99
N VAL A 36 -14.04 1.39 -1.83
CA VAL A 36 -15.31 0.69 -1.64
C VAL A 36 -16.14 1.40 -0.58
N SER A 37 -17.45 1.36 -0.75
CA SER A 37 -18.42 1.84 0.24
C SER A 37 -19.43 0.75 0.57
N PHE A 38 -20.15 0.94 1.66
CA PHE A 38 -21.07 -0.06 2.22
C PHE A 38 -22.50 0.49 2.29
N PRO A 39 -23.52 -0.38 2.40
CA PRO A 39 -24.87 0.04 2.75
C PRO A 39 -24.91 0.71 4.13
N VAL A 40 -25.83 1.67 4.32
CA VAL A 40 -26.00 2.38 5.60
C VAL A 40 -26.49 1.40 6.66
N GLN A 41 -25.56 1.05 7.54
CA GLN A 41 -25.64 0.10 8.65
C GLN A 41 -25.79 0.71 10.05
N ASP A 42 -26.77 0.40 10.89
CA ASP A 42 -26.62 0.66 12.34
C ASP A 42 -26.12 -0.62 13.05
N TYR A 43 -24.87 -0.56 13.53
CA TYR A 43 -24.21 -1.66 14.24
C TYR A 43 -23.29 -1.11 15.34
N ALA A 44 -23.17 -1.85 16.43
CA ALA A 44 -22.21 -1.51 17.48
C ALA A 44 -20.77 -1.48 16.93
N GLY A 45 -20.06 -0.38 17.20
CA GLY A 45 -18.65 -0.19 16.80
C GLY A 45 -18.44 0.40 15.41
N ILE A 46 -19.51 0.71 14.67
CA ILE A 46 -19.44 1.37 13.36
C ILE A 46 -20.07 2.76 13.48
N SER A 47 -19.39 3.78 12.96
CA SER A 47 -19.93 5.15 12.85
C SER A 47 -19.94 5.60 11.39
N GLY A 48 -20.79 6.57 11.07
CA GLY A 48 -20.94 7.11 9.71
C GLY A 48 -21.99 6.37 8.88
N ASN A 49 -21.99 6.63 7.57
CA ASN A 49 -23.01 6.15 6.62
C ASN A 49 -22.48 5.05 5.67
N GLY A 50 -21.29 4.51 5.94
CA GLY A 50 -20.64 3.50 5.10
C GLY A 50 -19.94 4.06 3.85
N ASP A 51 -19.90 5.38 3.67
CA ASP A 51 -19.13 6.06 2.62
C ASP A 51 -17.92 6.82 3.20
N PHE A 52 -17.06 7.33 2.32
CA PHE A 52 -15.95 8.20 2.69
C PHE A 52 -16.44 9.55 3.19
N LEU A 53 -15.66 10.19 4.05
CA LEU A 53 -15.97 11.51 4.57
C LEU A 53 -15.55 12.59 3.56
N TYR A 54 -16.51 13.15 2.83
CA TYR A 54 -16.24 14.21 1.86
C TYR A 54 -16.34 15.63 2.44
N ASP A 55 -17.13 15.84 3.48
CA ASP A 55 -17.39 17.17 4.01
C ASP A 55 -16.51 17.51 5.21
N SER A 56 -16.04 18.76 5.25
CA SER A 56 -15.19 19.35 6.30
C SER A 56 -15.89 19.63 7.62
N ASN A 57 -17.06 19.04 7.84
CA ASN A 57 -17.78 19.09 9.11
C ASN A 57 -17.69 17.74 9.86
N PRO A 58 -16.49 17.18 10.11
CA PRO A 58 -16.41 16.10 11.07
C PRO A 58 -16.61 16.67 12.47
N ILE A 59 -17.33 15.90 13.27
CA ILE A 59 -17.34 15.86 14.73
C ILE A 59 -16.11 16.57 15.33
N GLY A 60 -16.33 17.63 16.10
CA GLY A 60 -15.31 18.58 16.52
C GLY A 60 -14.06 17.95 17.17
N CYS A 61 -12.97 17.87 16.41
CA CYS A 61 -11.65 17.48 16.90
C CYS A 61 -10.80 18.69 17.37
N GLY A 62 -11.43 19.82 17.69
CA GLY A 62 -10.73 21.07 18.00
C GLY A 62 -10.07 21.70 16.76
N ASP A 63 -9.04 22.53 16.98
CA ASP A 63 -8.43 23.36 15.93
C ASP A 63 -7.48 22.58 14.98
N TYR A 64 -7.17 21.32 15.29
CA TYR A 64 -6.26 20.48 14.51
C TYR A 64 -6.92 19.15 14.17
N THR A 65 -7.04 18.87 12.87
CA THR A 65 -7.58 17.60 12.35
C THR A 65 -6.45 16.84 11.67
N ILE A 66 -6.18 15.62 12.14
CA ILE A 66 -5.34 14.66 11.42
C ILE A 66 -6.19 14.09 10.29
N ASP A 67 -5.62 14.04 9.08
CA ASP A 67 -6.28 13.53 7.87
C ASP A 67 -7.63 14.20 7.58
N PRO A 68 -7.63 15.52 7.35
CA PRO A 68 -8.86 16.26 7.13
C PRO A 68 -9.57 15.79 5.84
N PRO A 69 -10.92 15.77 5.83
CA PRO A 69 -11.67 15.61 4.60
C PRO A 69 -11.42 16.78 3.62
N PRO A 70 -11.71 16.61 2.31
CA PRO A 70 -12.40 15.47 1.71
C PRO A 70 -11.50 14.24 1.56
N HIS A 71 -12.00 13.06 1.95
CA HIS A 71 -11.39 11.75 1.66
C HIS A 71 -11.76 11.29 0.23
N ASP A 72 -11.47 12.16 -0.74
CA ASP A 72 -11.76 11.94 -2.15
C ASP A 72 -10.59 11.24 -2.88
N LYS A 73 -10.67 11.15 -4.20
CA LYS A 73 -9.61 10.54 -5.01
C LYS A 73 -8.25 11.19 -4.79
N LYS A 74 -8.20 12.52 -4.63
CA LYS A 74 -6.94 13.26 -4.45
C LYS A 74 -6.31 12.92 -3.10
N TYR A 75 -7.12 12.77 -2.06
CA TYR A 75 -6.66 12.29 -0.76
C TYR A 75 -5.91 10.94 -0.89
N PHE A 76 -6.48 9.97 -1.60
CA PHE A 76 -5.82 8.67 -1.81
C PHE A 76 -4.66 8.71 -2.82
N GLN A 77 -4.64 9.66 -3.75
CA GLN A 77 -3.46 9.91 -4.60
C GLN A 77 -2.28 10.42 -3.77
N SER A 78 -2.52 11.29 -2.78
CA SER A 78 -1.49 11.72 -1.83
C SER A 78 -0.94 10.55 -1.01
N HIS A 79 -1.78 9.56 -0.66
CA HIS A 79 -1.33 8.33 -0.01
C HIS A 79 -0.40 7.49 -0.91
N LEU A 80 -0.71 7.35 -2.20
CA LEU A 80 0.20 6.69 -3.15
C LEU A 80 1.58 7.38 -3.19
N VAL A 81 1.61 8.71 -3.21
CA VAL A 81 2.86 9.49 -3.17
C VAL A 81 3.60 9.25 -1.85
N ALA A 82 2.90 9.26 -0.71
CA ALA A 82 3.50 9.00 0.59
C ALA A 82 4.13 7.60 0.68
N VAL A 83 3.42 6.57 0.21
CA VAL A 83 3.91 5.18 0.16
C VAL A 83 5.12 5.06 -0.77
N ASN A 84 5.08 5.67 -1.96
CA ASN A 84 6.23 5.71 -2.85
C ASN A 84 7.44 6.35 -2.19
N ASN A 85 7.27 7.50 -1.53
CA ASN A 85 8.37 8.20 -0.86
C ASN A 85 8.98 7.36 0.27
N TYR A 86 8.14 6.70 1.06
CA TYR A 86 8.60 5.77 2.10
C TYR A 86 9.47 4.66 1.51
N TYR A 87 8.97 3.95 0.49
CA TYR A 87 9.70 2.84 -0.12
C TYR A 87 10.96 3.27 -0.85
N ARG A 88 10.95 4.42 -1.53
CA ARG A 88 12.15 5.01 -2.13
C ARG A 88 13.19 5.32 -1.05
N SER A 89 12.78 5.87 0.09
CA SER A 89 13.69 6.19 1.18
C SER A 89 14.35 4.94 1.77
N ILE A 90 13.55 3.93 2.16
CA ILE A 90 14.09 2.75 2.85
C ILE A 90 14.82 1.78 1.91
N SER A 91 14.57 1.86 0.60
CA SER A 91 15.23 1.04 -0.42
C SER A 91 16.44 1.71 -1.06
N TYR A 92 16.82 2.92 -0.65
CA TYR A 92 17.85 3.73 -1.32
C TYR A 92 17.56 3.93 -2.81
N GLY A 93 16.29 4.22 -3.13
CA GLY A 93 15.79 4.43 -4.49
C GLY A 93 15.55 3.15 -5.29
N LYS A 94 15.93 1.97 -4.79
CA LYS A 94 15.86 0.71 -5.54
C LYS A 94 14.43 0.21 -5.78
N PHE A 95 13.48 0.60 -4.94
CA PHE A 95 12.07 0.19 -5.03
C PHE A 95 11.14 1.38 -4.80
N GLY A 96 10.06 1.43 -5.58
CA GLY A 96 8.99 2.41 -5.43
C GLY A 96 7.70 1.96 -6.10
N LEU A 97 6.76 2.91 -6.24
CA LEU A 97 5.55 2.69 -7.01
C LEU A 97 5.65 3.42 -8.35
N ASP A 98 5.10 2.81 -9.39
CA ASP A 98 4.90 3.46 -10.68
C ASP A 98 3.71 4.41 -10.57
N LEU A 99 3.98 5.67 -10.19
CA LEU A 99 2.93 6.66 -9.95
C LEU A 99 2.19 7.07 -11.23
N GLU A 100 2.82 6.93 -12.40
CA GLU A 100 2.21 7.30 -13.68
C GLU A 100 1.17 6.27 -14.12
N ASN A 101 1.46 4.98 -13.92
CA ASN A 101 0.57 3.90 -14.31
C ASN A 101 -0.30 3.38 -13.16
N SER A 102 -0.08 3.83 -11.93
CA SER A 102 -0.96 3.51 -10.79
C SER A 102 -2.19 4.41 -10.78
N THR A 103 -3.31 3.91 -10.25
CA THR A 103 -4.57 4.67 -10.27
C THR A 103 -5.44 4.33 -9.06
N VAL A 104 -6.15 5.35 -8.58
CA VAL A 104 -7.24 5.22 -7.60
C VAL A 104 -8.55 5.07 -8.36
N TYR A 105 -9.26 3.98 -8.09
CA TYR A 105 -10.56 3.64 -8.66
C TYR A 105 -11.68 3.76 -7.60
N PRO A 106 -12.92 4.10 -8.02
CA PRO A 106 -13.31 4.50 -9.37
C PRO A 106 -12.68 5.84 -9.79
N ILE A 107 -12.73 6.18 -11.08
CA ILE A 107 -12.03 7.34 -11.64
C ILE A 107 -12.61 8.67 -11.13
N ASP A 108 -13.90 8.72 -10.77
CA ASP A 108 -14.59 9.93 -10.33
C ASP A 108 -14.12 10.38 -8.94
N ASN A 109 -14.06 11.69 -8.72
CA ASN A 109 -13.40 12.27 -7.55
C ASN A 109 -14.01 11.79 -6.22
N GLN A 110 -15.33 11.84 -6.09
CA GLN A 110 -16.07 11.43 -4.89
C GLN A 110 -16.96 10.24 -5.21
N SER A 111 -16.35 9.07 -5.36
CA SER A 111 -17.05 7.83 -5.71
C SER A 111 -16.36 6.62 -5.11
N ALA A 112 -17.12 5.54 -4.96
CA ALA A 112 -16.65 4.26 -4.49
C ALA A 112 -17.49 3.12 -5.09
N TYR A 113 -16.93 1.92 -5.19
CA TYR A 113 -17.72 0.73 -5.53
C TYR A 113 -18.54 0.31 -4.33
N LYS A 114 -19.87 0.46 -4.43
CA LYS A 114 -20.78 0.09 -3.35
C LYS A 114 -20.96 -1.42 -3.26
N LEU A 115 -20.51 -2.01 -2.15
CA LEU A 115 -20.73 -3.41 -1.84
C LEU A 115 -22.18 -3.65 -1.39
N GLN A 116 -22.66 -4.88 -1.59
CA GLN A 116 -24.03 -5.26 -1.23
C GLN A 116 -24.14 -5.75 0.22
N ILE A 117 -23.05 -6.32 0.74
CA ILE A 117 -23.02 -6.88 2.08
C ILE A 117 -22.52 -5.80 3.05
N PRO A 118 -23.17 -5.61 4.22
CA PRO A 118 -22.76 -4.61 5.19
C PRO A 118 -21.36 -4.86 5.76
N MET A 119 -20.74 -3.79 6.26
CA MET A 119 -19.32 -3.79 6.67
C MET A 119 -18.99 -4.81 7.78
N ASN A 120 -19.93 -5.11 8.68
CA ASN A 120 -19.75 -6.05 9.78
C ASN A 120 -19.58 -7.52 9.34
N TYR A 121 -19.94 -7.87 8.10
CA TYR A 121 -19.74 -9.23 7.58
C TYR A 121 -18.25 -9.58 7.39
N TYR A 122 -17.39 -8.58 7.21
CA TYR A 122 -15.98 -8.76 6.85
C TYR A 122 -15.02 -8.70 8.05
N ASN A 123 -15.54 -8.59 9.29
CA ASN A 123 -14.75 -8.43 10.52
C ASN A 123 -14.96 -9.60 11.49
#